data_AF-A0A2R4TJF1-F1
#
_entry.id   AF-A0A2R4TJF1-F1
#
_cell.length_a   1.000
_cell.length_b   1.000
_cell.length_c   1.000
_cell.angle_alpha   90.00
_cell.angle_beta   90.00
_cell.angle_gamma   90.00
#
_symmetry.space_group_name_H-M   'P 1'
#
loop_
_entity.id
_entity.type
_entity.pdbx_description
1 polymer ?
#
loop_
_entity_poly.entity_id
_entity_poly.type
_entity_poly.pdbx_seq_one_letter_code
_entity_poly.pdbx_strand_id
1 'polypeptide(L)'
;MSKGKKGEMRFTITVAEIALKERRLDFTRFTTTNTADGGGDLYLYAPSNLGEKFEDVRDNGTSNICCSSSMIEIRVDVKNKKADKDDAEKFLDDIKKNPKSGEHWLVYKTISKPAGDVILEAQESSKKPIRTFSFEDLKKISQSYASLPEYDEDE
;
A
#
# COMPACT_ATOMS: atom_id res chain seq x y z
N MET A 1 -17.85 15.34 0.43
CA MET A 1 -17.05 14.09 0.32
C MET A 1 -16.31 13.87 1.63
N SER A 2 -16.37 12.67 2.19
CA SER A 2 -15.68 12.34 3.45
C SER A 2 -14.16 12.40 3.28
N LYS A 3 -13.43 12.77 4.36
CA LYS A 3 -11.95 12.87 4.35
C LYS A 3 -11.27 11.53 3.97
N GLY A 4 -11.90 10.40 4.30
CA GLY A 4 -11.44 9.05 3.93
C GLY A 4 -11.34 8.85 2.42
N LYS A 5 -12.44 9.11 1.68
CA LYS A 5 -12.50 8.98 0.21
C LYS A 5 -11.39 9.75 -0.51
N LYS A 6 -11.01 10.93 -0.02
CA LYS A 6 -9.92 11.72 -0.62
C LYS A 6 -8.54 11.04 -0.46
N GLY A 7 -8.32 10.29 0.62
CA GLY A 7 -7.10 9.51 0.82
C GLY A 7 -7.03 8.33 -0.11
N GLU A 8 -8.09 7.53 -0.16
CA GLU A 8 -8.23 6.40 -1.09
C GLU A 8 -7.96 6.83 -2.53
N MET A 9 -8.59 7.92 -3.00
CA MET A 9 -8.37 8.44 -4.35
C MET A 9 -6.93 8.86 -4.63
N ARG A 10 -6.23 9.42 -3.64
CA ARG A 10 -4.80 9.77 -3.81
C ARG A 10 -3.95 8.53 -3.97
N PHE A 11 -4.20 7.51 -3.16
CA PHE A 11 -3.51 6.24 -3.29
C PHE A 11 -3.80 5.58 -4.64
N THR A 12 -5.08 5.57 -5.07
CA THR A 12 -5.47 5.06 -6.38
C THR A 12 -4.74 5.77 -7.54
N ILE A 13 -4.61 7.10 -7.49
CA ILE A 13 -3.86 7.86 -8.50
C ILE A 13 -2.41 7.38 -8.56
N THR A 14 -1.73 7.30 -7.42
CA THR A 14 -0.34 6.81 -7.35
C THR A 14 -0.21 5.40 -7.93
N VAL A 15 -1.08 4.47 -7.54
CA VAL A 15 -1.02 3.09 -8.04
C VAL A 15 -1.30 3.03 -9.55
N ALA A 16 -2.26 3.81 -10.05
CA ALA A 16 -2.58 3.85 -11.48
C ALA A 16 -1.41 4.42 -12.30
N GLU A 17 -0.76 5.49 -11.83
CA GLU A 17 0.45 6.02 -12.48
C GLU A 17 1.57 4.96 -12.55
N ILE A 18 1.73 4.18 -11.50
CA ILE A 18 2.73 3.10 -11.46
C ILE A 18 2.32 1.96 -12.40
N ALA A 19 1.03 1.61 -12.48
CA ALA A 19 0.53 0.56 -13.35
C ALA A 19 0.74 0.86 -14.85
N LEU A 20 0.82 2.14 -15.24
CA LEU A 20 1.20 2.54 -16.61
C LEU A 20 2.69 2.27 -16.92
N LYS A 21 3.51 2.02 -15.90
CA LYS A 21 4.98 1.92 -16.00
C LYS A 21 5.49 0.53 -15.60
N GLU A 22 4.73 -0.18 -14.79
CA GLU A 22 5.08 -1.47 -14.23
C GLU A 22 4.07 -2.52 -14.68
N ARG A 23 4.56 -3.60 -15.28
CA ARG A 23 3.70 -4.67 -15.77
C ARG A 23 2.99 -5.37 -14.62
N ARG A 24 1.76 -5.81 -14.86
CA ARG A 24 0.98 -6.66 -13.94
C ARG A 24 0.71 -5.96 -12.60
N LEU A 25 0.31 -4.70 -12.62
CA LEU A 25 -0.24 -4.04 -11.44
C LEU A 25 -1.70 -3.67 -11.72
N ASP A 26 -2.61 -4.25 -10.94
CA ASP A 26 -4.04 -3.95 -10.98
C ASP A 26 -4.57 -3.73 -9.56
N PHE A 27 -5.75 -3.16 -9.43
CA PHE A 27 -6.36 -2.93 -8.13
C PHE A 27 -7.88 -2.95 -8.17
N THR A 28 -8.45 -3.37 -7.04
CA THR A 28 -9.88 -3.24 -6.77
C THR A 28 -10.10 -2.25 -5.64
N ARG A 29 -11.17 -1.47 -5.76
CA ARG A 29 -11.63 -0.55 -4.72
C ARG A 29 -13.11 -0.76 -4.49
N PHE A 30 -13.51 -0.93 -3.23
CA PHE A 30 -14.92 -1.06 -2.87
C PHE A 30 -15.61 0.30 -2.97
N THR A 31 -16.78 0.33 -3.62
CA THR A 31 -17.47 1.58 -4.00
C THR A 31 -18.60 1.96 -3.05
N THR A 32 -19.04 1.05 -2.17
CA THR A 32 -20.17 1.25 -1.25
C THR A 32 -19.83 0.82 0.18
N THR A 33 -20.00 1.74 1.13
CA THR A 33 -19.71 1.59 2.58
C THR A 33 -20.50 0.51 3.33
N ASN A 34 -21.44 -0.18 2.67
CA ASN A 34 -22.31 -1.20 3.28
C ASN A 34 -21.98 -2.64 2.87
N THR A 35 -20.99 -2.83 2.00
CA THR A 35 -20.43 -4.17 1.81
C THR A 35 -19.65 -4.51 3.07
N ALA A 36 -19.71 -5.76 3.54
CA ALA A 36 -18.86 -6.22 4.64
C ALA A 36 -17.41 -6.24 4.16
N ASP A 37 -16.82 -5.06 4.03
CA ASP A 37 -15.47 -4.84 3.57
C ASP A 37 -14.60 -5.53 4.61
N GLY A 38 -13.79 -6.50 4.20
CA GLY A 38 -12.96 -7.32 5.09
C GLY A 38 -11.96 -6.52 5.93
N GLY A 39 -12.02 -5.19 5.91
CA GLY A 39 -11.18 -4.25 6.65
C GLY A 39 -10.20 -3.51 5.76
N GLY A 40 -10.06 -3.88 4.48
CA GLY A 40 -9.23 -3.16 3.49
C GLY A 40 -10.03 -2.12 2.71
N ASP A 41 -9.41 -0.98 2.43
CA ASP A 41 -9.97 0.07 1.56
C ASP A 41 -9.73 -0.27 0.07
N LEU A 42 -8.58 -0.87 -0.24
CA LEU A 42 -8.21 -1.33 -1.58
C LEU A 42 -7.49 -2.68 -1.50
N TYR A 43 -7.52 -3.43 -2.61
CA TYR A 43 -6.69 -4.62 -2.79
C TYR A 43 -5.92 -4.48 -4.10
N LEU A 44 -4.61 -4.63 -4.03
CA LEU A 44 -3.74 -4.65 -5.21
C LEU A 44 -3.47 -6.08 -5.63
N TYR A 45 -3.39 -6.30 -6.94
CA TYR A 45 -2.80 -7.49 -7.54
C TYR A 45 -1.49 -7.05 -8.15
N ALA A 46 -0.38 -7.39 -7.49
CA ALA A 46 0.93 -6.79 -7.74
C ALA A 46 2.05 -7.85 -7.78
N PRO A 47 3.20 -7.53 -8.39
CA PRO A 47 4.42 -8.32 -8.22
C PRO A 47 4.75 -8.55 -6.74
N SER A 48 5.19 -9.76 -6.40
CA SER A 48 5.35 -10.18 -5.00
C SER A 48 6.39 -9.40 -4.19
N ASN A 49 7.28 -8.68 -4.86
CA ASN A 49 8.31 -7.83 -4.26
C ASN A 49 8.05 -6.33 -4.48
N LEU A 50 6.85 -5.93 -4.92
CA LEU A 50 6.52 -4.52 -5.14
C LEU A 50 6.68 -3.69 -3.85
N GLY A 51 6.31 -4.27 -2.71
CA GLY A 51 6.48 -3.61 -1.40
C GLY A 51 7.94 -3.35 -1.04
N GLU A 52 8.84 -4.29 -1.36
CA GLU A 52 10.29 -4.13 -1.16
C GLU A 52 10.85 -3.03 -2.07
N LYS A 53 10.43 -3.01 -3.33
CA LYS A 53 10.78 -1.94 -4.28
C LYS A 53 10.33 -0.58 -3.78
N PHE A 54 9.14 -0.48 -3.21
CA PHE A 54 8.62 0.78 -2.66
C PHE A 54 9.38 1.23 -1.42
N GLU A 55 9.79 0.31 -0.54
CA GLU A 55 10.66 0.62 0.59
C GLU A 55 12.05 1.08 0.14
N ASP A 56 12.62 0.44 -0.87
CA ASP A 56 13.90 0.83 -1.46
C ASP A 56 13.84 2.26 -2.05
N VAL A 57 12.77 2.58 -2.80
CA VAL A 57 12.54 3.96 -3.28
C VAL A 57 12.31 4.94 -2.12
N ARG A 58 11.58 4.56 -1.08
CA ARG A 58 11.34 5.43 0.10
C ARG A 58 12.66 5.83 0.75
N ASP A 59 13.55 4.85 0.92
CA ASP A 59 14.78 4.97 1.70
C ASP A 59 15.92 5.57 0.87
N ASN A 60 16.00 5.22 -0.42
CA ASN A 60 17.11 5.58 -1.30
C ASN A 60 16.74 6.56 -2.43
N GLY A 61 15.44 6.83 -2.64
CA GLY A 61 14.93 7.72 -3.69
C GLY A 61 14.76 7.07 -5.06
N THR A 62 15.41 5.94 -5.30
CA THR A 62 15.27 5.10 -6.49
C THR A 62 15.35 3.62 -6.09
N SER A 63 15.03 2.71 -7.01
CA SER A 63 15.22 1.28 -6.77
C SER A 63 15.70 0.56 -8.03
N ASN A 64 16.65 -0.36 -7.84
CA ASN A 64 17.11 -1.29 -8.88
C ASN A 64 16.44 -2.67 -8.77
N ILE A 65 15.46 -2.81 -7.86
CA ILE A 65 14.73 -4.06 -7.69
C ILE A 65 13.83 -4.28 -8.91
N CYS A 66 14.12 -5.32 -9.69
CA CYS A 66 13.24 -5.78 -10.75
C CYS A 66 12.01 -6.46 -10.15
N CYS A 67 10.82 -6.12 -10.65
CA CYS A 67 9.59 -6.74 -10.18
C CYS A 67 9.52 -8.22 -10.53
N SER A 68 9.05 -9.02 -9.57
CA SER A 68 8.88 -10.45 -9.72
C SER A 68 7.80 -10.79 -10.73
N SER A 69 7.93 -11.94 -11.38
CA SER A 69 6.86 -12.50 -12.23
C SER A 69 5.71 -13.11 -11.42
N SER A 70 5.96 -13.46 -10.15
CA SER A 70 4.95 -13.98 -9.22
C SER A 70 4.08 -12.87 -8.66
N MET A 71 2.77 -13.12 -8.64
CA MET A 71 1.76 -12.15 -8.25
C MET A 71 1.21 -12.47 -6.87
N ILE A 72 0.92 -11.43 -6.08
CA ILE A 72 0.23 -11.54 -4.80
C ILE A 72 -0.89 -10.51 -4.69
N GLU A 73 -1.84 -10.81 -3.81
CA GLU A 73 -2.81 -9.82 -3.36
C GLU A 73 -2.22 -9.02 -2.18
N ILE A 74 -2.33 -7.70 -2.23
CA ILE A 74 -1.92 -6.79 -1.15
C ILE A 74 -3.16 -6.08 -0.62
N ARG A 75 -3.47 -6.26 0.67
CA ARG A 75 -4.53 -5.46 1.33
C ARG A 75 -3.98 -4.10 1.68
N VAL A 76 -4.70 -3.04 1.36
CA VAL A 76 -4.35 -1.66 1.71
C VAL A 76 -5.42 -1.03 2.56
N ASP A 77 -5.02 -0.38 3.65
CA ASP A 77 -5.86 0.47 4.49
C ASP A 77 -5.30 1.91 4.49
N VAL A 78 -6.15 2.90 4.18
CA VAL A 78 -5.73 4.28 3.90
C VAL A 78 -6.32 5.25 4.92
N LYS A 79 -5.45 5.79 5.78
CA LYS A 79 -5.79 6.83 6.75
C LYS A 79 -5.37 8.20 6.25
N ASN A 80 -6.33 8.99 5.73
CA ASN A 80 -6.08 10.39 5.34
C ASN A 80 -5.94 11.38 6.52
N LYS A 81 -5.37 10.92 7.63
CA LYS A 81 -5.13 11.63 8.89
C LYS A 81 -3.82 11.15 9.52
N LYS A 82 -3.47 11.71 10.68
CA LYS A 82 -2.46 11.10 11.56
C LYS A 82 -3.02 9.78 12.09
N ALA A 83 -2.30 8.68 11.92
CA ALA A 83 -2.65 7.38 12.46
C ALA A 83 -2.32 7.31 13.96
N ASP A 84 -3.33 7.03 14.77
CA ASP A 84 -3.22 6.82 16.21
C ASP A 84 -3.14 5.32 16.55
N LYS A 85 -3.01 5.02 17.85
CA LYS A 85 -2.85 3.63 18.32
C LYS A 85 -4.06 2.77 17.94
N ASP A 86 -5.27 3.32 18.09
CA ASP A 86 -6.52 2.64 17.77
C ASP A 86 -6.62 2.32 16.27
N ASP A 87 -6.18 3.23 15.40
CA ASP A 87 -6.09 2.96 13.96
C ASP A 87 -5.15 1.79 13.66
N ALA A 88 -4.00 1.72 14.33
CA ALA A 88 -3.02 0.64 14.16
C ALA A 88 -3.55 -0.70 14.67
N GLU A 89 -4.12 -0.74 15.88
CA GLU A 89 -4.73 -1.95 16.44
C GLU A 89 -5.87 -2.47 15.56
N LYS A 90 -6.75 -1.58 15.09
CA LYS A 90 -7.81 -1.94 14.14
C LYS A 90 -7.24 -2.50 12.83
N PHE A 91 -6.21 -1.86 12.28
CA PHE A 91 -5.55 -2.33 11.06
C PHE A 91 -5.01 -3.75 11.23
N LEU A 92 -4.38 -4.06 12.37
CA LEU A 92 -3.86 -5.39 12.68
C LEU A 92 -4.96 -6.43 12.92
N ASP A 93 -6.08 -6.04 13.54
CA ASP A 93 -7.24 -6.92 13.69
C ASP A 93 -7.88 -7.27 12.34
N ASP A 94 -7.86 -6.32 11.40
CA ASP A 94 -8.34 -6.56 10.05
C ASP A 94 -7.39 -7.46 9.24
N ILE A 95 -6.08 -7.49 9.54
CA ILE A 95 -5.15 -8.47 8.94
C ILE A 95 -5.61 -9.91 9.25
N LYS A 96 -6.01 -10.17 10.49
CA LYS A 96 -6.48 -11.51 10.92
C LYS A 96 -7.71 -11.98 10.13
N LYS A 97 -8.52 -11.04 9.64
CA LYS A 97 -9.72 -11.30 8.80
C LYS A 97 -9.38 -11.53 7.33
N ASN A 98 -8.16 -11.21 6.89
CA ASN A 98 -7.70 -11.34 5.50
C ASN A 98 -6.50 -12.30 5.38
N PRO A 99 -6.64 -13.59 5.76
CA PRO A 99 -5.53 -14.53 5.74
C PRO A 99 -5.06 -14.92 4.33
N LYS A 100 -5.73 -14.46 3.26
CA LYS A 100 -5.36 -14.75 1.87
C LYS A 100 -4.38 -13.75 1.26
N SER A 101 -4.43 -12.48 1.68
CA SER A 101 -3.52 -11.45 1.15
C SER A 101 -2.08 -11.78 1.50
N GLY A 102 -1.17 -11.63 0.55
CA GLY A 102 0.25 -11.91 0.71
C GLY A 102 0.97 -10.84 1.54
N GLU A 103 0.52 -9.59 1.44
CA GLU A 103 1.01 -8.45 2.21
C GLU A 103 -0.13 -7.55 2.71
N HIS A 104 0.17 -6.73 3.72
CA HIS A 104 -0.77 -5.77 4.29
C HIS A 104 -0.13 -4.39 4.47
N TRP A 105 -0.73 -3.36 3.90
CA TRP A 105 -0.17 -2.00 3.90
C TRP A 105 -1.08 -1.03 4.65
N LEU A 106 -0.48 -0.26 5.57
CA LEU A 106 -1.12 0.89 6.19
C LEU A 106 -0.57 2.18 5.58
N VAL A 107 -1.44 2.95 4.95
CA VAL A 107 -1.09 4.24 4.34
C VAL A 107 -1.59 5.38 5.21
N TYR A 108 -0.76 6.38 5.50
CA TYR A 108 -1.13 7.48 6.40
C TYR A 108 -0.57 8.84 5.99
N LYS A 109 -1.02 9.93 6.63
CA LYS A 109 -0.32 11.23 6.53
C LYS A 109 0.91 11.28 7.42
N THR A 110 0.71 10.96 8.69
CA THR A 110 1.76 10.83 9.70
C THR A 110 1.35 9.73 10.65
N ILE A 111 2.30 9.17 11.39
CA ILE A 111 2.03 8.14 12.40
C ILE A 111 2.42 8.66 13.78
N SER A 112 1.60 8.36 14.79
CA SER A 112 1.96 8.61 16.19
C SER A 112 3.01 7.61 16.66
N LYS A 113 3.85 7.98 17.64
CA LYS A 113 4.82 7.04 18.20
C LYS A 113 4.16 5.76 18.74
N PRO A 114 3.07 5.82 19.55
CA PRO A 114 2.42 4.59 20.01
C PRO A 114 1.88 3.70 18.88
N ALA A 115 1.38 4.30 17.80
CA ALA A 115 0.96 3.54 16.62
C ALA A 115 2.15 2.89 15.90
N GLY A 116 3.26 3.61 15.78
CA GLY A 116 4.50 3.10 15.21
C GLY A 116 5.05 1.91 16.01
N ASP A 117 5.09 2.02 17.34
CA ASP A 117 5.57 0.97 18.24
C ASP A 117 4.72 -0.32 18.07
N VAL A 118 3.39 -0.19 17.99
CA VAL A 118 2.46 -1.32 17.77
C VAL A 118 2.69 -2.00 16.41
N ILE A 119 2.86 -1.20 15.34
CA ILE A 119 3.10 -1.75 14.01
C ILE A 119 4.47 -2.43 13.94
N LEU A 120 5.50 -1.86 14.56
CA LEU A 120 6.84 -2.43 14.59
C LEU A 120 6.84 -3.81 15.26
N GLU A 121 6.21 -3.94 16.42
CA GLU A 121 6.06 -5.23 17.11
C GLU A 121 5.32 -6.27 16.23
N ALA A 122 4.29 -5.83 15.50
CA ALA A 122 3.58 -6.69 14.57
C ALA A 122 4.42 -7.08 13.35
N GLN A 123 5.26 -6.19 12.83
CA GLN A 123 6.18 -6.47 11.74
C GLN A 123 7.21 -7.54 12.11
N GLU A 124 7.74 -7.49 13.33
CA GLU A 124 8.73 -8.46 13.84
C GLU A 124 8.13 -9.85 14.08
N SER A 125 6.85 -9.92 14.44
CA SER A 125 6.17 -11.17 14.81
C SER A 125 5.33 -11.80 13.68
N SER A 126 5.04 -11.04 12.61
CA SER A 126 4.20 -11.49 11.51
C SER A 126 4.93 -12.42 10.55
N LYS A 127 4.23 -13.47 10.08
CA LYS A 127 4.71 -14.35 8.99
C LYS A 127 4.57 -13.74 7.60
N LYS A 128 3.80 -12.66 7.49
CA LYS A 128 3.54 -11.95 6.22
C LYS A 128 4.00 -10.51 6.33
N PRO A 129 4.51 -9.90 5.26
CA PRO A 129 4.94 -8.51 5.31
C PRO A 129 3.79 -7.58 5.69
N ILE A 130 4.06 -6.77 6.71
CA ILE A 130 3.26 -5.62 7.10
C ILE A 130 4.09 -4.39 6.75
N ARG A 131 3.57 -3.50 5.92
CA ARG A 131 4.31 -2.31 5.45
C ARG A 131 3.54 -1.05 5.76
N THR A 132 4.28 0.04 5.90
CA THR A 132 3.73 1.36 6.15
C THR A 132 4.29 2.38 5.18
N PHE A 133 3.39 3.17 4.60
CA PHE A 133 3.77 4.25 3.69
C PHE A 133 3.05 5.53 4.07
N SER A 134 3.80 6.62 4.23
CA SER A 134 3.20 7.94 4.30
C SER A 134 2.82 8.44 2.90
N PHE A 135 1.91 9.41 2.80
CA PHE A 135 1.67 10.11 1.53
C PHE A 135 2.92 10.84 1.00
N GLU A 136 3.89 11.16 1.86
CA GLU A 136 5.19 11.69 1.44
C GLU A 136 6.01 10.60 0.73
N ASP A 137 6.00 9.38 1.27
CA ASP A 137 6.69 8.23 0.67
C ASP A 137 6.07 7.88 -0.68
N LEU A 138 4.73 7.85 -0.77
CA LEU A 138 4.02 7.64 -2.03
C LEU A 138 4.35 8.69 -3.08
N LYS A 139 4.56 9.95 -2.67
CA LYS A 139 4.98 11.01 -3.57
C LYS A 139 6.40 10.75 -4.11
N LYS A 140 7.34 10.34 -3.27
CA LYS A 140 8.68 9.94 -3.71
C LYS A 140 8.61 8.76 -4.68
N ILE A 141 7.77 7.78 -4.38
CA ILE A 141 7.54 6.60 -5.24
C ILE A 141 7.00 7.05 -6.60
N SER A 142 5.90 7.82 -6.66
CA SER A 142 5.38 8.38 -7.92
C SER A 142 6.46 9.13 -8.71
N GLN A 143 7.29 9.94 -8.04
CA GLN A 143 8.38 10.68 -8.69
C GLN A 143 9.45 9.76 -9.28
N SER A 144 9.79 8.66 -8.60
CA SER A 144 10.73 7.66 -9.12
C SER A 144 10.19 6.93 -10.35
N TYR A 145 8.86 6.75 -10.48
CA TYR A 145 8.24 6.13 -11.65
C TYR A 145 7.96 7.11 -12.79
N ALA A 146 7.79 8.41 -12.49
CA ALA A 146 7.51 9.43 -13.50
C ALA A 146 8.65 9.60 -14.54
N SER A 147 9.87 9.21 -14.19
CA SER A 147 11.03 9.23 -15.09
C SER A 147 11.12 8.00 -16.00
N LEU A 148 10.31 6.97 -15.78
CA LEU A 148 10.31 5.74 -16.56
C LEU A 148 9.43 5.87 -17.80
N PRO A 149 9.76 5.18 -18.91
CA PRO A 149 8.85 5.07 -20.05
C PRO A 149 7.55 4.36 -19.66
N GLU A 150 6.45 4.66 -20.37
CA GLU A 150 5.25 3.83 -20.26
C GLU A 150 5.57 2.41 -20.72
N TYR A 151 4.96 1.44 -20.06
CA TYR A 151 5.04 0.07 -20.49
C TYR A 151 4.19 -0.07 -21.75
N ASP A 152 4.84 -0.37 -22.87
CA ASP A 152 4.16 -0.70 -24.13
C ASP A 152 3.98 -2.21 -24.20
N GLU A 153 2.73 -2.68 -24.32
CA GLU A 153 2.43 -4.12 -24.48
C GLU A 153 2.74 -4.65 -25.88
N ASP A 154 2.97 -3.75 -26.84
CA ASP A 154 3.13 -4.04 -28.27
C ASP A 154 4.60 -4.26 -28.73
N GLU A 155 5.58 -4.32 -27.81
CA GLU A 155 6.96 -4.81 -28.02
C GLU A 155 7.23 -6.15 -27.31
#